data_AF-D8J7Z6-F1
#
_entry.id   AF-D8J7Z6-F1
#
_cell.length_a   1.000
_cell.length_b   1.000
_cell.length_c   1.000
_cell.angle_alpha   90.00
_cell.angle_beta   90.00
_cell.angle_gamma   90.00
#
_symmetry.space_group_name_H-M   'P 1'
#
loop_
_entity.id
_entity.type
_entity.pdbx_description
1 polymer ?
#
loop_
_entity_poly.entity_id
_entity_poly.type
_entity_poly.pdbx_seq_one_letter_code
_entity_poly.pdbx_strand_id
1 'polypeptide(L)'
;MLEFVPLQPLDDFIQNYSFAQVLVVAFILSVLGSFPLSKKLLSLNVVLFGVLFLLVPATVSSVSYKLLGVALIVIGPILFTTARD
;
A
#
# COMPACT_ATOMS: atom_id res chain seq x y z
N MET A 1 -8.09 -25.62 -27.20
CA MET A 1 -7.81 -24.21 -27.56
C MET A 1 -7.85 -23.45 -26.27
N LEU A 2 -6.71 -22.91 -25.80
CA LEU A 2 -6.69 -22.06 -24.60
C LEU A 2 -7.23 -20.70 -25.03
N GLU A 3 -8.55 -20.54 -24.93
CA GLU A 3 -9.18 -19.24 -25.08
C GLU A 3 -8.86 -18.45 -23.82
N PHE A 4 -7.74 -17.72 -23.85
CA PHE A 4 -7.36 -16.83 -22.77
C PHE A 4 -8.36 -15.69 -22.80
N VAL A 5 -9.39 -15.78 -21.95
CA VAL A 5 -10.34 -14.69 -21.71
C VAL A 5 -9.76 -13.88 -20.55
N PRO A 6 -8.98 -12.81 -20.81
CA PRO A 6 -8.25 -12.08 -19.77
C PRO A 6 -9.16 -11.44 -18.71
N LEU A 7 -10.47 -11.36 -18.97
CA LEU A 7 -11.44 -10.87 -18.00
C LEU A 7 -11.61 -11.81 -16.80
N GLN A 8 -11.57 -13.14 -17.00
CA GLN A 8 -11.88 -14.09 -15.93
C GLN A 8 -10.90 -14.02 -14.75
N PRO A 9 -9.56 -14.00 -14.97
CA PRO A 9 -8.62 -13.83 -13.85
C PRO A 9 -8.75 -12.49 -13.11
N LEU A 10 -9.16 -11.43 -13.83
CA LEU A 10 -9.36 -10.11 -13.23
C LEU A 10 -10.62 -10.07 -12.37
N ASP A 11 -11.71 -10.71 -12.82
CA ASP A 11 -12.95 -10.84 -12.08
C ASP A 11 -12.74 -11.65 -10.80
N ASP A 12 -12.04 -12.78 -10.90
CA ASP A 12 -11.69 -13.61 -9.73
C ASP A 12 -10.86 -12.81 -8.71
N PHE A 13 -9.95 -11.96 -9.17
CA PHE A 13 -9.15 -11.12 -8.28
C PHE A 13 -10.00 -10.07 -7.55
N ILE A 14 -10.89 -9.37 -8.27
CA ILE A 14 -11.77 -8.36 -7.69
C ILE A 14 -12.75 -8.99 -6.70
N GLN A 15 -13.22 -10.20 -6.97
CA GLN A 15 -14.17 -10.90 -6.10
C GLN A 15 -13.52 -11.46 -4.83
N ASN A 16 -12.27 -11.93 -4.91
CA ASN A 16 -11.60 -12.62 -3.81
C ASN A 16 -10.69 -11.71 -2.96
N TYR A 17 -10.21 -10.59 -3.51
CA TYR A 17 -9.30 -9.68 -2.80
C TYR A 17 -9.92 -8.32 -2.56
N SER A 18 -9.86 -7.86 -1.32
CA SER A 18 -10.22 -6.47 -1.00
C SER A 18 -9.17 -5.51 -1.55
N PHE A 19 -9.61 -4.34 -2.02
CA PHE A 19 -8.71 -3.28 -2.49
C PHE A 19 -7.59 -2.95 -1.48
N ALA A 20 -7.92 -2.97 -0.18
CA ALA A 20 -6.95 -2.72 0.88
C ALA A 20 -5.84 -3.79 0.95
N GLN A 21 -6.13 -5.06 0.68
CA GLN A 21 -5.11 -6.12 0.62
C GLN A 21 -4.15 -5.88 -0.54
N VAL A 22 -4.67 -5.50 -1.70
CA VAL A 22 -3.85 -5.14 -2.87
C VAL A 22 -2.93 -3.98 -2.54
N LEU A 23 -3.47 -2.98 -1.83
CA LEU A 23 -2.72 -1.82 -1.37
C LEU A 23 -1.60 -2.20 -0.38
N VAL A 24 -1.81 -3.20 0.49
CA VAL A 24 -0.74 -3.75 1.37
C VAL A 24 0.37 -4.38 0.54
N VAL A 25 0.03 -5.19 -0.47
CA VAL A 25 1.04 -5.81 -1.34
C VAL A 25 1.83 -4.73 -2.08
N ALA A 26 1.15 -3.73 -2.65
CA ALA A 26 1.79 -2.60 -3.32
C ALA A 26 2.70 -1.81 -2.36
N PHE A 27 2.28 -1.62 -1.10
CA PHE A 27 3.10 -0.98 -0.07
C PHE A 27 4.38 -1.78 0.20
N ILE A 28 4.28 -3.10 0.39
CA ILE A 28 5.44 -3.97 0.63
C ILE A 28 6.41 -3.88 -0.55
N LEU A 29 5.91 -4.00 -1.78
CA LEU A 29 6.73 -3.88 -2.99
C LEU A 29 7.39 -2.50 -3.11
N SER A 30 6.66 -1.43 -2.79
CA SER A 30 7.19 -0.06 -2.78
C SER A 30 8.28 0.12 -1.73
N VAL A 31 8.12 -0.43 -0.53
CA VAL A 31 9.13 -0.43 0.52
C VAL A 31 10.37 -1.18 0.05
N LEU A 32 10.22 -2.42 -0.43
CA LEU A 32 11.34 -3.22 -0.94
C LEU A 32 12.06 -2.53 -2.09
N GLY A 33 11.30 -1.89 -3.00
CA GLY A 33 11.85 -1.16 -4.13
C GLY A 33 12.57 0.12 -3.73
N SER A 34 12.11 0.85 -2.71
CA SER A 34 12.72 2.11 -2.27
C SER A 34 13.80 1.97 -1.19
N PHE A 35 13.79 0.85 -0.46
CA PHE A 35 14.77 0.54 0.57
C PHE A 35 16.24 0.67 0.11
N PRO A 36 16.64 0.18 -1.08
CA PRO A 36 18.03 0.31 -1.52
C PRO A 36 18.36 1.68 -2.14
N LEU A 37 17.37 2.51 -2.48
CA LEU A 37 17.62 3.80 -3.16
C LEU A 37 17.91 4.93 -2.17
N SER A 38 17.01 5.16 -1.20
CA SER A 38 17.17 6.28 -0.26
C SER A 38 16.21 6.16 0.91
N LYS A 39 16.68 6.52 2.11
CA LYS A 39 15.85 6.64 3.33
C LYS A 39 14.79 7.75 3.19
N LYS A 40 15.07 8.82 2.44
CA LYS A 40 14.10 9.89 2.16
C LYS A 40 13.00 9.39 1.21
N LEU A 41 13.36 8.62 0.19
CA LEU A 41 12.36 8.03 -0.72
C LEU A 41 11.49 6.99 0.01
N LEU A 42 12.10 6.14 0.82
CA LEU A 42 11.39 5.16 1.64
C LEU A 42 10.38 5.83 2.58
N SER A 43 10.80 6.86 3.31
CA SER A 43 9.91 7.60 4.22
C SER A 43 8.77 8.31 3.48
N LEU A 44 9.03 8.86 2.29
CA LEU A 44 7.98 9.45 1.46
C LEU A 44 6.96 8.39 1.01
N ASN A 45 7.41 7.20 0.61
CA ASN A 45 6.52 6.09 0.28
C ASN A 45 5.68 5.66 1.50
N VAL A 46 6.27 5.60 2.69
CA VAL A 46 5.53 5.29 3.93
C VAL A 46 4.42 6.31 4.18
N VAL A 47 4.71 7.61 4.06
CA VAL A 47 3.67 8.66 4.20
C VAL A 47 2.60 8.52 3.12
N LEU A 48 3.00 8.34 1.86
CA LEU A 48 2.08 8.20 0.73
C LEU A 48 1.11 7.05 0.95
N PHE A 49 1.60 5.86 1.29
CA PHE A 49 0.75 4.71 1.55
C PHE A 49 -0.10 4.90 2.81
N GLY A 50 0.39 5.59 3.84
CA GLY A 50 -0.43 5.98 4.99
C GLY A 50 -1.65 6.81 4.60
N VAL A 51 -1.47 7.80 3.72
CA VAL A 51 -2.55 8.60 3.16
C VAL A 51 -3.49 7.74 2.32
N LEU A 52 -2.96 6.89 1.44
CA LEU A 52 -3.77 6.00 0.60
C LEU A 52 -4.66 5.07 1.44
N PHE A 53 -4.14 4.48 2.52
CA PHE A 53 -4.92 3.65 3.43
C PHE A 53 -6.05 4.40 4.15
N LEU A 54 -5.87 5.69 4.46
CA LEU A 54 -6.93 6.51 5.04
C LEU A 54 -8.02 6.85 4.02
N LEU A 55 -7.63 7.06 2.77
CA LEU A 55 -8.55 7.34 1.66
C LEU A 55 -9.39 6.14 1.24
N VAL A 56 -9.00 4.91 1.60
CA VAL A 56 -9.84 3.73 1.35
C VAL A 56 -11.18 3.89 2.07
N PRO A 57 -12.33 3.78 1.37
CA PRO A 57 -13.65 3.91 1.99
C PRO A 57 -13.89 2.81 3.05
N ALA A 58 -14.51 3.17 4.17
CA ALA A 58 -14.84 2.21 5.23
C ALA A 58 -15.87 1.15 4.78
N THR A 59 -16.61 1.43 3.71
CA THR A 59 -17.64 0.54 3.14
C THR A 59 -17.05 -0.65 2.40
N VAL A 60 -15.77 -0.57 2.00
CA VAL A 60 -15.10 -1.60 1.18
C VAL A 60 -13.91 -2.26 1.89
N SER A 61 -13.56 -1.83 3.12
CA SER A 61 -12.47 -2.44 3.88
C SER A 61 -12.70 -2.39 5.40
N SER A 62 -12.11 -3.34 6.12
CA SER A 62 -12.05 -3.34 7.58
C SER A 62 -11.38 -2.07 8.14
N VAL A 63 -11.81 -1.65 9.33
CA VAL A 63 -11.24 -0.51 10.08
C VAL A 63 -9.74 -0.69 10.34
N SER A 64 -9.26 -1.93 10.45
CA SER A 64 -7.83 -2.23 10.69
C SER A 64 -6.89 -1.60 9.65
N TYR A 65 -7.31 -1.50 8.39
CA TYR A 65 -6.48 -0.90 7.33
C TYR A 65 -6.37 0.63 7.48
N LYS A 66 -7.40 1.29 8.00
CA LYS A 66 -7.32 2.73 8.31
C LYS A 66 -6.40 2.98 9.49
N LEU A 67 -6.44 2.12 10.52
CA LEU A 67 -5.52 2.20 11.65
C LEU A 67 -4.07 2.01 11.21
N LEU A 68 -3.83 1.08 10.26
CA LEU A 68 -2.52 0.96 9.61
C LEU A 68 -2.14 2.28 8.92
N GLY A 69 -3.05 2.90 8.17
CA GLY A 69 -2.83 4.22 7.56
C GLY A 69 -2.42 5.31 8.56
N VAL A 70 -3.12 5.41 9.69
CA VAL A 70 -2.76 6.33 10.79
C VAL A 70 -1.35 6.04 11.29
N ALA A 71 -1.03 4.78 11.56
CA ALA A 71 0.31 4.40 12.04
C ALA A 71 1.40 4.81 11.04
N LEU A 72 1.18 4.60 9.74
CA LEU A 72 2.14 4.97 8.69
C LEU A 72 2.32 6.49 8.57
N ILE A 73 1.25 7.27 8.71
CA ILE A 73 1.35 8.75 8.71
C ILE A 73 2.16 9.26 9.90
N VAL A 74 2.11 8.58 11.04
CA VAL A 74 2.93 8.95 12.21
C VAL A 74 4.38 8.51 12.02
N ILE A 75 4.60 7.28 11.53
CA ILE A 75 5.94 6.70 11.37
C ILE A 75 6.71 7.37 10.23
N GLY A 76 6.05 7.74 9.13
CA GLY A 76 6.67 8.28 7.93
C GLY A 76 7.53 9.54 8.17
N PRO A 77 7.02 10.59 8.84
CA PRO A 77 7.79 11.77 9.19
C PRO A 77 8.98 11.47 10.12
N ILE A 78 8.84 10.49 11.03
CA ILE A 78 9.93 10.04 11.91
C ILE A 78 11.04 9.38 11.08
N LEU A 79 10.67 8.56 10.10
CA LEU A 79 11.63 7.98 9.16
C LEU A 79 12.31 9.05 8.30
N PHE A 80 11.58 10.11 7.94
CA PHE A 80 12.12 11.20 7.15
C PHE A 80 13.18 12.01 7.93
N THR A 81 12.92 12.33 9.20
CA THR A 81 13.86 13.11 10.03
C THR A 81 15.11 12.31 10.43
N THR A 82 15.03 10.98 10.43
CA THR A 82 16.17 10.09 10.69
C THR A 82 17.00 9.76 9.45
N ALA A 83 16.52 10.12 8.26
CA ALA A 83 17.26 9.99 7.01
C ALA A 83 18.41 11.00 6.98
N ARG A 84 19.61 10.55 7.35
CA ARG A 84 20.86 11.27 7.11
C ARG A 84 21.21 11.17 5.62
N ASP A 85 21.59 12.31 5.04
CA ASP A 85 22.05 12.42 3.65
C ASP A 85 23.25 11.52 3.35
#